data_AF-A0A501WA19-F1
#
_entry.id   AF-A0A501WA19-F1
#
_cell.length_a   1.000
_cell.length_b   1.000
_cell.length_c   1.000
_cell.angle_alpha   90.00
_cell.angle_beta   90.00
_cell.angle_gamma   90.00
#
_symmetry.space_group_name_H-M   'P 1'
#
loop_
_entity.id
_entity.type
_entity.pdbx_description
1 polymer ?
#
loop_
_entity_poly.entity_id
_entity_poly.type
_entity_poly.pdbx_seq_one_letter_code
_entity_poly.pdbx_strand_id
1 'polypeptide(L)'
;MQIAANTKISALIKENPAAIEAIASINKHFEKLRNPLLRKVLASRVTIADAARIGGCEVERFYEKLEPLGFTVSNITKTEKAMPEPTIVASEMPAALAKLNVITLDVCEDIATGNDPFLKIMDAVDRIEDTSALLIINTFEPTPLIAILKKKGYSYFTDVKSPELVHTYFWQESAAETKAEESIKPAGNSFEDALARFAGKVKRVDVRHLEMPQPMIIILGELEYLPAGEALYVAHKRVPQFLLPQLEERGFEVAINEVGPNEVYLLIYK
;
A
#
# COMPACT_ATOMS: atom_id res chain seq x y z
N MET A 1 2.16 3.44 -33.07
CA MET A 1 1.30 3.53 -31.85
C MET A 1 1.90 4.51 -30.83
N GLN A 2 1.06 5.29 -30.15
CA GLN A 2 1.50 6.08 -28.99
C GLN A 2 1.65 5.20 -27.74
N ILE A 3 2.76 5.34 -27.03
CA ILE A 3 3.08 4.54 -25.84
C ILE A 3 3.30 5.41 -24.61
N ALA A 4 2.94 4.87 -23.45
CA ALA A 4 3.07 5.47 -22.13
C ALA A 4 3.33 4.37 -21.09
N ALA A 5 3.68 4.75 -19.86
CA ALA A 5 4.10 3.81 -18.82
C ALA A 5 3.02 2.73 -18.49
N ASN A 6 1.75 3.09 -18.61
CA ASN A 6 0.60 2.19 -18.41
C ASN A 6 0.26 1.33 -19.65
N THR A 7 1.00 1.45 -20.75
CA THR A 7 0.74 0.68 -21.98
C THR A 7 1.07 -0.79 -21.74
N LYS A 8 0.18 -1.69 -22.15
CA LYS A 8 0.37 -3.13 -21.98
C LYS A 8 1.41 -3.67 -22.96
N ILE A 9 2.27 -4.57 -22.50
CA ILE A 9 3.28 -5.23 -23.34
C ILE A 9 2.62 -6.02 -24.48
N SER A 10 1.46 -6.62 -24.24
CA SER A 10 0.66 -7.30 -25.28
C SER A 10 0.22 -6.38 -26.41
N ALA A 11 -0.06 -5.10 -26.14
CA ALA A 11 -0.44 -4.13 -27.15
C ALA A 11 0.76 -3.76 -28.04
N LEU A 12 1.94 -3.58 -27.44
CA LEU A 12 3.19 -3.34 -28.16
C LEU A 12 3.53 -4.49 -29.11
N ILE A 13 3.42 -5.73 -28.61
CA ILE A 13 3.72 -6.93 -29.39
C ILE A 13 2.72 -7.13 -30.53
N LYS A 14 1.45 -6.77 -30.31
CA LYS A 14 0.40 -6.86 -31.33
C LYS A 14 0.61 -5.84 -32.45
N GLU A 15 1.07 -4.65 -32.10
CA GLU A 15 1.39 -3.58 -33.06
C GLU A 15 2.65 -3.89 -33.86
N ASN A 16 3.73 -4.30 -33.19
CA ASN A 16 4.98 -4.67 -33.84
C ASN A 16 5.61 -5.90 -33.16
N PRO A 17 5.63 -7.07 -33.83
CA PRO A 17 6.25 -8.28 -33.29
C PRO A 17 7.75 -8.12 -32.94
N ALA A 18 8.46 -7.17 -33.57
CA ALA A 18 9.85 -6.87 -33.25
C ALA A 18 10.04 -6.25 -31.86
N ALA A 19 8.95 -5.76 -31.23
CA ALA A 19 8.97 -5.28 -29.85
C ALA A 19 9.42 -6.36 -28.86
N ILE A 20 9.22 -7.64 -29.18
CA ILE A 20 9.66 -8.75 -28.33
C ILE A 20 11.17 -8.75 -28.17
N GLU A 21 11.91 -8.61 -29.27
CA GLU A 21 13.37 -8.60 -29.26
C GLU A 21 13.90 -7.31 -28.63
N ALA A 22 13.26 -6.17 -28.93
CA ALA A 22 13.61 -4.89 -28.30
C ALA A 22 13.48 -4.96 -26.78
N ILE A 23 12.37 -5.49 -26.26
CA ILE A 23 12.13 -5.63 -24.82
C ILE A 23 13.06 -6.69 -24.21
N ALA A 24 13.26 -7.83 -24.88
CA ALA A 24 14.18 -8.87 -24.43
C ALA A 24 15.64 -8.36 -24.31
N SER A 25 16.02 -7.36 -25.12
CA SER A 25 17.36 -6.76 -25.06
C SER A 25 17.60 -5.84 -23.85
N ILE A 26 16.55 -5.43 -23.15
CA ILE A 26 16.65 -4.50 -22.00
C ILE A 26 17.20 -5.23 -20.76
N ASN A 27 16.69 -6.43 -20.49
CA ASN A 27 17.09 -7.24 -19.34
C ASN A 27 16.85 -8.73 -19.63
N LYS A 28 17.75 -9.60 -19.14
CA LYS A 28 17.64 -11.07 -19.19
C LYS A 28 16.30 -11.60 -18.70
N HIS A 29 15.66 -10.94 -17.73
CA HIS A 29 14.33 -11.33 -17.24
C HIS A 29 13.24 -11.33 -18.33
N PHE A 30 13.42 -10.54 -19.39
CA PHE A 30 12.46 -10.42 -20.49
C PHE A 30 12.67 -11.43 -21.62
N GLU A 31 13.73 -12.24 -21.60
CA GLU A 31 13.95 -13.30 -22.60
C GLU A 31 12.79 -14.30 -22.67
N LYS A 32 12.06 -14.47 -21.55
CA LYS A 32 10.87 -15.31 -21.44
C LYS A 32 9.73 -14.87 -22.39
N LEU A 33 9.73 -13.62 -22.86
CA LEU A 33 8.78 -13.12 -23.86
C LEU A 33 8.99 -13.72 -25.26
N ARG A 34 10.16 -14.31 -25.55
CA ARG A 34 10.40 -15.04 -26.81
C ARG A 34 9.59 -16.33 -26.89
N ASN A 35 9.24 -16.93 -25.75
CA ASN A 35 8.41 -18.13 -25.73
C ASN A 35 6.93 -17.77 -25.99
N PRO A 36 6.31 -18.28 -27.08
CA PRO A 36 4.95 -17.89 -27.47
C PRO A 36 3.88 -18.14 -26.40
N LEU A 37 4.03 -19.19 -25.59
CA LEU A 37 3.08 -19.54 -24.53
C LEU A 37 3.22 -18.59 -23.34
N LEU A 38 4.45 -18.36 -22.86
CA LEU A 38 4.71 -17.43 -21.76
C LEU A 38 4.36 -16.00 -22.13
N ARG A 39 4.63 -15.59 -23.37
CA ARG A 39 4.24 -14.29 -23.91
C ARG A 39 2.74 -14.05 -23.81
N LYS A 40 1.91 -15.04 -24.18
CA LYS A 40 0.44 -14.91 -24.13
C LYS A 40 -0.07 -14.69 -22.70
N VAL A 41 0.55 -15.35 -21.73
CA VAL A 41 0.18 -15.29 -20.31
C VAL A 41 0.69 -14.00 -19.64
N LEU A 42 1.96 -13.65 -19.87
CA LEU A 42 2.64 -12.55 -19.17
C LEU A 42 2.35 -11.19 -19.83
N ALA A 43 2.45 -11.08 -21.16
CA ALA A 43 2.33 -9.80 -21.85
C ALA A 43 0.92 -9.20 -21.76
N SER A 44 -0.12 -10.02 -21.55
CA SER A 44 -1.50 -9.55 -21.39
C SER A 44 -1.78 -8.86 -20.06
N ARG A 45 -0.93 -9.10 -19.05
CA ARG A 45 -1.13 -8.66 -17.66
C ARG A 45 -0.15 -7.60 -17.19
N VAL A 46 0.92 -7.35 -17.94
CA VAL A 46 2.04 -6.50 -17.53
C VAL A 46 2.08 -5.23 -18.39
N THR A 47 2.27 -4.07 -17.75
CA THR A 47 2.51 -2.78 -18.41
C THR A 47 4.01 -2.49 -18.56
N ILE A 48 4.38 -1.44 -19.30
CA ILE A 48 5.79 -1.00 -19.38
C ILE A 48 6.31 -0.64 -17.98
N ALA A 49 5.53 0.06 -17.16
CA ALA A 49 5.88 0.41 -15.79
C ALA A 49 6.09 -0.82 -14.90
N ASP A 50 5.23 -1.82 -15.05
CA ASP A 50 5.36 -3.08 -14.29
C ASP A 50 6.57 -3.88 -14.76
N ALA A 51 6.84 -3.92 -16.07
CA ALA A 51 8.01 -4.56 -16.63
C ALA A 51 9.30 -3.89 -16.13
N ALA A 52 9.35 -2.55 -16.16
CA ALA A 52 10.43 -1.73 -15.62
C ALA A 52 10.71 -2.06 -14.15
N ARG A 53 9.67 -2.06 -13.31
CA ARG A 53 9.77 -2.44 -11.88
C ARG A 53 10.28 -3.87 -11.68
N ILE A 54 9.73 -4.84 -12.43
CA ILE A 54 10.12 -6.26 -12.33
C ILE A 54 11.55 -6.50 -12.82
N GLY A 55 11.98 -5.74 -13.82
CA GLY A 55 13.31 -5.84 -14.42
C GLY A 55 14.35 -4.93 -13.79
N GLY A 56 14.03 -4.19 -12.71
CA GLY A 56 14.93 -3.23 -12.08
C GLY A 56 15.52 -2.22 -13.06
N CYS A 57 14.71 -1.72 -14.00
CA CYS A 57 15.18 -0.83 -15.06
C CYS A 57 14.20 0.33 -15.26
N GLU A 58 14.72 1.46 -15.74
CA GLU A 58 13.94 2.67 -15.98
C GLU A 58 13.00 2.51 -17.18
N VAL A 59 11.83 3.14 -17.10
CA VAL A 59 10.79 3.10 -18.15
C VAL A 59 11.29 3.74 -19.44
N GLU A 60 12.15 4.74 -19.32
CA GLU A 60 12.82 5.46 -20.41
C GLU A 60 13.59 4.50 -21.31
N ARG A 61 14.21 3.45 -20.74
CA ARG A 61 14.97 2.46 -21.51
C ARG A 61 14.08 1.60 -22.40
N PHE A 62 12.80 1.44 -22.05
CA PHE A 62 11.81 0.83 -22.95
C PHE A 62 11.48 1.77 -24.09
N TYR A 63 11.30 3.07 -23.81
CA TYR A 63 11.00 4.05 -24.85
C TYR A 63 12.13 4.15 -25.88
N GLU A 64 13.38 4.25 -25.45
CA GLU A 64 14.56 4.27 -26.32
C GLU A 64 14.63 3.05 -27.25
N LYS A 65 14.26 1.86 -26.75
CA LYS A 65 14.28 0.62 -27.53
C LYS A 65 13.06 0.43 -28.43
N LEU A 66 11.94 1.07 -28.11
CA LEU A 66 10.69 0.99 -28.87
C LEU A 66 10.55 2.12 -29.91
N GLU A 67 11.18 3.28 -29.68
CA GLU A 67 11.23 4.40 -30.64
C GLU A 67 11.64 3.99 -32.07
N PRO A 68 12.75 3.23 -32.29
CA PRO A 68 13.15 2.80 -33.64
C PRO A 68 12.16 1.84 -34.31
N LEU A 69 11.20 1.28 -33.56
CA LEU A 69 10.15 0.41 -34.06
C LEU A 69 8.86 1.17 -34.45
N GLY A 70 8.88 2.51 -34.40
CA GLY A 70 7.75 3.36 -34.76
C GLY A 70 6.76 3.63 -33.62
N PHE A 71 7.17 3.37 -32.37
CA PHE A 71 6.41 3.77 -31.19
C PHE A 71 6.75 5.20 -30.82
N THR A 72 5.74 6.03 -30.61
CA THR A 72 5.92 7.44 -30.23
C THR A 72 5.51 7.62 -28.78
N VAL A 73 6.34 8.26 -27.96
CA VAL A 73 5.98 8.51 -26.56
C VAL A 73 4.93 9.62 -26.52
N SER A 74 3.76 9.34 -25.94
CA SER A 74 2.82 10.41 -25.63
C SER A 74 3.34 11.22 -24.46
N ASN A 75 4.03 12.31 -24.79
CA ASN A 75 4.34 13.38 -23.85
C ASN A 75 3.03 14.07 -23.44
N ILE A 76 2.31 13.46 -22.50
CA ILE A 76 1.36 14.20 -21.67
C ILE A 76 2.19 14.71 -20.50
N THR A 77 2.69 15.94 -20.65
CA THR A 77 3.18 16.85 -19.60
C THR A 77 4.17 16.21 -18.61
N LYS A 78 5.48 16.44 -18.74
CA LYS A 78 6.14 17.66 -18.23
C LYS A 78 5.16 18.67 -17.61
N THR A 79 4.51 18.26 -16.53
CA THR A 79 4.25 19.18 -15.43
C THR A 79 5.41 18.98 -14.50
N GLU A 80 6.21 20.03 -14.35
CA GLU A 80 6.93 20.32 -13.14
C GLU A 80 5.94 20.29 -11.96
N LYS A 81 5.60 19.12 -11.47
CA LYS A 81 5.83 18.91 -10.06
C LYS A 81 7.20 18.26 -10.06
N ALA A 82 8.17 19.01 -9.57
CA ALA A 82 9.26 18.38 -8.85
C ALA A 82 8.63 17.18 -8.14
N MET A 83 9.00 15.98 -8.61
CA MET A 83 9.05 14.88 -7.67
C MET A 83 9.76 15.53 -6.48
N PRO A 84 9.19 15.54 -5.26
CA PRO A 84 10.11 15.48 -4.16
C PRO A 84 11.04 14.36 -4.61
N GLU A 85 12.35 14.61 -4.56
CA GLU A 85 13.29 13.50 -4.44
C GLU A 85 12.62 12.45 -3.52
N PRO A 86 13.01 11.18 -3.54
CA PRO A 86 13.06 10.56 -2.24
C PRO A 86 14.04 11.43 -1.43
N THR A 87 13.57 12.56 -0.89
CA THR A 87 13.66 12.83 0.51
C THR A 87 13.29 11.48 1.08
N ILE A 88 14.35 10.73 1.35
CA ILE A 88 14.49 9.94 2.55
C ILE A 88 14.03 10.91 3.64
N VAL A 89 12.71 11.14 3.74
CA VAL A 89 12.08 11.41 5.00
C VAL A 89 12.47 10.14 5.70
N ALA A 90 13.52 10.25 6.50
CA ALA A 90 13.74 9.32 7.58
C ALA A 90 12.36 9.25 8.23
N SER A 91 11.59 8.22 7.87
CA SER A 91 10.41 7.88 8.63
C SER A 91 11.04 7.60 9.97
N GLU A 92 10.83 8.54 10.90
CA GLU A 92 11.49 8.46 12.19
C GLU A 92 11.09 7.11 12.77
N MET A 93 12.08 6.31 13.17
CA MET A 93 11.79 5.01 13.77
C MET A 93 10.77 5.24 14.89
N PRO A 94 9.66 4.48 14.92
CA PRO A 94 8.64 4.65 15.94
C PRO A 94 9.28 4.68 17.33
N ALA A 95 8.89 5.62 18.20
CA ALA A 95 9.47 5.74 19.54
C ALA A 95 9.34 4.43 20.34
N ALA A 96 8.29 3.64 20.09
CA ALA A 96 8.11 2.31 20.61
C ALA A 96 9.23 1.34 20.19
N LEU A 97 9.69 1.41 18.94
CA LEU A 97 10.76 0.58 18.41
C LEU A 97 12.14 0.95 18.97
N ALA A 98 12.36 2.23 19.30
CA ALA A 98 13.62 2.72 19.87
C ALA A 98 13.93 2.15 21.28
N LYS A 99 12.92 1.61 21.97
CA LYS A 99 13.05 1.02 23.31
C LYS A 99 13.21 -0.50 23.28
N LEU A 100 13.02 -1.14 22.12
CA LEU A 100 13.03 -2.59 21.98
C LEU A 100 14.43 -3.10 21.61
N ASN A 101 14.75 -4.30 22.09
CA ASN A 101 15.95 -5.01 21.67
C ASN A 101 15.77 -5.58 20.26
N VAL A 102 16.49 -5.05 19.28
CA VAL A 102 16.35 -5.44 17.88
C VAL A 102 17.20 -6.67 17.56
N ILE A 103 16.53 -7.78 17.24
CA ILE A 103 17.10 -9.01 16.72
C ILE A 103 17.16 -8.89 15.20
N THR A 104 18.34 -8.98 14.61
CA THR A 104 18.52 -8.84 13.15
C THR A 104 18.57 -10.20 12.47
N LEU A 105 17.81 -10.34 11.38
CA LEU A 105 17.83 -11.46 10.46
C LEU A 105 18.06 -10.95 9.04
N ASP A 106 19.24 -11.24 8.50
CA ASP A 106 19.55 -10.96 7.10
C ASP A 106 19.13 -12.16 6.23
N VAL A 107 18.29 -11.90 5.23
CA VAL A 107 17.80 -12.91 4.28
C VAL A 107 18.23 -12.61 2.84
N CYS A 108 19.09 -11.61 2.63
CA CYS A 108 19.56 -11.23 1.29
C CYS A 108 20.31 -12.37 0.61
N GLU A 109 21.15 -13.11 1.35
CA GLU A 109 21.91 -14.25 0.83
C GLU A 109 21.01 -15.43 0.46
N ASP A 110 19.99 -15.73 1.29
CA ASP A 110 19.00 -16.76 0.99
C ASP A 110 18.26 -16.45 -0.32
N ILE A 111 17.81 -15.20 -0.49
CA ILE A 111 17.11 -14.75 -1.68
C ILE A 111 18.03 -14.74 -2.92
N ALA A 112 19.29 -14.30 -2.76
CA ALA A 112 20.29 -14.29 -3.83
C ALA A 112 20.64 -15.71 -4.33
N THR A 113 20.63 -16.69 -3.42
CA THR A 113 20.88 -18.11 -3.74
C THR A 113 19.63 -18.87 -4.21
N GLY A 114 18.46 -18.21 -4.22
CA GLY A 114 17.18 -18.79 -4.64
C GLY A 114 16.51 -19.67 -3.58
N ASN A 115 16.99 -19.62 -2.33
CA ASN A 115 16.37 -20.28 -1.18
C ASN A 115 15.25 -19.41 -0.62
N ASP A 116 14.16 -20.04 -0.16
CA ASP A 116 13.05 -19.32 0.47
C ASP A 116 13.34 -19.09 1.96
N PRO A 117 13.52 -17.83 2.42
CA PRO A 117 13.79 -17.53 3.82
C PRO A 117 12.55 -17.60 4.71
N PHE A 118 11.35 -17.85 4.17
CA PHE A 118 10.09 -17.75 4.91
C PHE A 118 10.08 -18.54 6.22
N LEU A 119 10.56 -19.79 6.21
CA LEU A 119 10.61 -20.62 7.42
C LEU A 119 11.57 -20.04 8.47
N LYS A 120 12.76 -19.59 8.06
CA LYS A 120 13.72 -18.93 8.96
C LYS A 120 13.14 -17.66 9.58
N ILE A 121 12.38 -16.91 8.78
CA ILE A 121 11.70 -15.70 9.24
C ILE A 121 10.62 -16.05 10.26
N MET A 122 9.79 -17.07 10.02
CA MET A 122 8.77 -17.50 10.99
C MET A 122 9.42 -17.98 12.29
N ASP A 123 10.50 -18.75 12.22
CA ASP A 123 11.26 -19.18 13.40
C ASP A 123 11.82 -18.01 14.20
N ALA A 124 12.22 -16.92 13.53
CA ALA A 124 12.69 -15.70 14.17
C ALA A 124 11.55 -14.86 14.75
N VAL A 125 10.39 -14.83 14.09
CA VAL A 125 9.17 -14.15 14.57
C VAL A 125 8.66 -14.80 15.86
N ASP A 126 8.70 -16.13 15.94
CA ASP A 126 8.26 -16.88 17.11
C ASP A 126 9.19 -16.67 18.33
N ARG A 127 10.36 -16.06 18.15
CA ARG A 127 11.30 -15.66 19.21
C ARG A 127 11.16 -14.19 19.63
N ILE A 128 10.23 -13.44 19.04
CA ILE A 128 9.94 -12.07 19.45
C ILE A 128 9.23 -12.11 20.81
N GLU A 129 9.90 -11.62 21.84
CA GLU A 129 9.36 -11.33 23.17
C GLU A 129 8.88 -9.87 23.28
N ASP A 130 8.10 -9.55 24.32
CA ASP A 130 7.51 -8.22 24.57
C ASP A 130 8.51 -7.04 24.58
N THR A 131 9.80 -7.31 24.83
CA THR A 131 10.87 -6.31 24.89
C THR A 131 11.78 -6.33 23.67
N SER A 132 11.41 -7.08 22.63
CA SER A 132 12.24 -7.29 21.45
C SER A 132 11.49 -6.99 20.15
N ALA A 133 12.25 -6.66 19.11
CA ALA A 133 11.76 -6.50 17.76
C ALA A 133 12.62 -7.33 16.82
N LEU A 134 12.05 -7.84 15.73
CA LEU A 134 12.78 -8.50 14.66
C LEU A 134 13.00 -7.51 13.52
N LEU A 135 14.25 -7.23 13.18
CA LEU A 135 14.64 -6.57 11.94
C LEU A 135 14.93 -7.62 10.87
N ILE A 136 14.23 -7.54 9.75
CA ILE A 136 14.52 -8.32 8.54
C ILE A 136 15.23 -7.42 7.55
N ILE A 137 16.40 -7.84 7.07
CA ILE A 137 17.13 -7.20 5.98
C ILE A 137 16.84 -7.97 4.69
N ASN A 138 16.20 -7.31 3.73
CA ASN A 138 15.81 -7.86 2.43
C ASN A 138 16.13 -6.84 1.31
N THR A 139 16.13 -7.29 0.06
CA THR A 139 16.27 -6.45 -1.14
C THR A 139 14.96 -5.83 -1.61
N PHE A 140 13.81 -6.23 -1.06
CA PHE A 140 12.48 -5.68 -1.38
C PHE A 140 11.53 -5.71 -0.17
N GLU A 141 10.46 -4.92 -0.23
CA GLU A 141 9.45 -4.92 0.82
C GLU A 141 8.67 -6.24 0.86
N PRO A 142 8.63 -6.95 2.01
CA PRO A 142 7.99 -8.25 2.10
C PRO A 142 6.48 -8.10 2.35
N THR A 143 5.75 -7.49 1.41
CA THR A 143 4.29 -7.21 1.54
C THR A 143 3.46 -8.44 1.94
N PRO A 144 3.67 -9.65 1.38
CA PRO A 144 2.91 -10.83 1.80
C PRO A 144 3.18 -11.23 3.26
N LEU A 145 4.42 -11.07 3.72
CA LEU A 145 4.83 -11.37 5.09
C LEU A 145 4.20 -10.38 6.07
N ILE A 146 4.23 -9.09 5.73
CA ILE A 146 3.59 -8.02 6.50
C ILE A 146 2.11 -8.34 6.73
N ALA A 147 1.39 -8.76 5.67
CA ALA A 147 -0.03 -9.11 5.78
C ALA A 147 -0.29 -10.30 6.71
N ILE A 148 0.62 -11.29 6.75
CA ILE A 148 0.52 -12.46 7.64
C ILE A 148 0.77 -12.06 9.09
N LEU A 149 1.85 -11.31 9.34
CA LEU A 149 2.26 -10.93 10.70
C LEU A 149 1.31 -9.91 11.32
N LYS A 150 0.76 -8.99 10.52
CA LYS A 150 -0.31 -8.07 10.97
C LYS A 150 -1.56 -8.82 11.44
N LYS A 151 -1.94 -9.92 10.77
CA LYS A 151 -3.06 -10.78 11.22
C LYS A 151 -2.75 -11.54 12.51
N LYS A 152 -1.48 -11.79 12.79
CA LYS A 152 -1.00 -12.40 14.03
C LYS A 152 -0.83 -11.39 15.18
N GLY A 153 -1.12 -10.11 14.97
CA GLY A 153 -1.05 -9.06 16.00
C GLY A 153 0.31 -8.38 16.12
N TYR A 154 1.19 -8.53 15.13
CA TYR A 154 2.47 -7.82 15.09
C TYR A 154 2.32 -6.46 14.42
N SER A 155 2.98 -5.47 15.01
CA SER A 155 3.23 -4.17 14.39
C SER A 155 4.45 -4.24 13.48
N TYR A 156 4.52 -3.36 12.48
CA TYR A 156 5.63 -3.34 11.53
C TYR A 156 6.03 -1.92 11.17
N PHE A 157 7.29 -1.78 10.76
CA PHE A 157 7.85 -0.55 10.23
C PHE A 157 8.82 -0.90 9.11
N THR A 158 8.66 -0.28 7.94
CA THR A 158 9.54 -0.50 6.80
C THR A 158 10.36 0.75 6.53
N ASP A 159 11.67 0.58 6.50
CA ASP A 159 12.67 1.61 6.28
C ASP A 159 13.46 1.24 5.03
N VAL A 160 13.16 1.92 3.93
CA VAL A 160 13.81 1.69 2.63
C VAL A 160 15.12 2.47 2.63
N LYS A 161 16.24 1.76 2.84
CA LYS A 161 17.59 2.35 2.82
C LYS A 161 18.10 2.61 1.41
N SER A 162 17.77 1.73 0.47
CA SER A 162 18.08 1.88 -0.95
C SER A 162 17.15 0.99 -1.80
N PRO A 163 17.16 1.09 -3.14
CA PRO A 163 16.37 0.21 -4.01
C PRO A 163 16.65 -1.28 -3.86
N GLU A 164 17.81 -1.65 -3.29
CA GLU A 164 18.25 -3.03 -3.07
C GLU A 164 18.43 -3.36 -1.58
N LEU A 165 18.02 -2.45 -0.68
CA LEU A 165 18.16 -2.63 0.75
C LEU A 165 16.95 -2.06 1.49
N VAL A 166 16.13 -2.97 2.01
CA VAL A 166 14.92 -2.70 2.75
C VAL A 166 15.04 -3.33 4.13
N HIS A 167 14.89 -2.51 5.16
CA HIS A 167 14.81 -2.95 6.54
C HIS A 167 13.33 -3.01 6.93
N THR A 168 12.86 -4.18 7.37
CA THR A 168 11.50 -4.33 7.86
C THR A 168 11.53 -4.82 9.30
N TYR A 169 11.03 -3.99 10.20
CA TYR A 169 10.95 -4.28 11.62
C TYR A 169 9.58 -4.87 11.94
N PHE A 170 9.54 -5.84 12.85
CA PHE A 170 8.33 -6.43 13.42
C PHE A 170 8.45 -6.48 14.93
N TRP A 171 7.41 -6.10 15.66
CA TRP A 171 7.38 -6.22 17.12
C TRP A 171 5.97 -6.53 17.60
N GLN A 172 5.86 -7.09 18.80
CA GLN A 172 4.58 -7.14 19.50
C GLN A 172 4.41 -5.85 20.28
N GLU A 173 3.24 -5.25 20.16
CA GLU A 173 2.90 -4.07 20.95
C GLU A 173 2.60 -4.53 22.38
N SER A 174 3.51 -4.24 23.32
CA SER A 174 3.29 -4.57 24.71
C SER A 174 2.05 -3.81 25.23
N ALA A 175 1.11 -4.54 25.83
CA ALA A 175 -0.09 -3.98 26.46
C ALA A 175 0.24 -2.92 27.55
N ALA A 176 1.50 -2.85 28.01
CA ALA A 176 1.99 -1.85 28.95
C ALA A 176 2.39 -0.51 28.28
N GLU A 177 2.75 -0.51 27.00
CA GLU A 177 3.13 0.70 26.24
C GLU A 177 2.05 1.21 25.28
N THR A 178 0.91 0.52 25.15
CA THR A 178 -0.35 1.03 24.54
C THR A 178 -0.97 2.23 25.29
N LYS A 179 -0.21 2.91 26.16
CA LYS A 179 -0.61 4.14 26.87
C LYS A 179 0.13 5.39 26.43
N ALA A 180 1.08 5.33 25.48
CA ALA A 180 1.80 6.51 25.03
C ALA A 180 2.30 6.42 23.58
N GLU A 181 1.39 6.19 22.63
CA GLU A 181 1.20 7.03 21.42
C GLU A 181 0.10 6.38 20.57
N GLU A 182 -0.97 7.15 20.38
CA GLU A 182 -2.24 6.80 19.73
C GLU A 182 -2.98 5.59 20.32
N SER A 183 -3.31 5.72 21.61
CA SER A 183 -4.58 5.19 22.08
C SER A 183 -5.71 5.84 21.27
N ILE A 184 -6.17 5.18 20.21
CA ILE A 184 -7.61 5.18 19.93
C ILE A 184 -8.20 4.48 21.15
N LYS A 185 -8.52 5.27 22.17
CA LYS A 185 -9.31 4.79 23.29
C LYS A 185 -10.53 4.09 22.67
N PRO A 186 -10.97 2.93 23.20
CA PRO A 186 -12.33 2.50 22.96
C PRO A 186 -13.18 3.58 23.60
N ALA A 187 -13.58 4.56 22.80
CA ALA A 187 -14.34 5.67 23.26
C ALA A 187 -15.78 5.20 23.33
N GLY A 188 -16.05 4.40 24.37
CA GLY A 188 -17.40 4.23 24.91
C GLY A 188 -18.04 5.57 25.31
N ASN A 189 -17.31 6.69 25.21
CA ASN A 189 -17.82 8.03 25.44
C ASN A 189 -17.74 8.96 24.20
N SER A 190 -16.76 8.88 23.28
CA SER A 190 -16.63 9.91 22.21
C SER A 190 -17.67 9.78 21.10
N PHE A 191 -18.10 8.57 20.76
CA PHE A 191 -19.14 8.38 19.76
C PHE A 191 -20.50 8.82 20.28
N GLU A 192 -20.84 8.48 21.52
CA GLU A 192 -22.10 8.91 22.14
C GLU A 192 -22.10 10.42 22.42
N ASP A 193 -20.98 11.00 22.88
CA ASP A 193 -20.83 12.44 23.09
C ASP A 193 -20.94 13.21 21.76
N ALA A 194 -20.28 12.73 20.71
CA ALA A 194 -20.39 13.33 19.38
C ALA A 194 -21.81 13.16 18.81
N LEU A 195 -22.45 11.99 18.99
CA LEU A 195 -23.82 11.77 18.56
C LEU A 195 -24.81 12.66 19.32
N ALA A 196 -24.59 12.87 20.62
CA ALA A 196 -25.36 13.78 21.46
C ALA A 196 -25.15 15.25 21.05
N ARG A 197 -23.92 15.64 20.69
CA ARG A 197 -23.59 16.98 20.18
C ARG A 197 -24.34 17.33 18.89
N PHE A 198 -24.58 16.34 18.04
CA PHE A 198 -25.33 16.49 16.79
C PHE A 198 -26.77 15.99 16.89
N ALA A 199 -27.32 15.77 18.10
CA ALA A 199 -28.66 15.23 18.29
C ALA A 199 -29.73 16.05 17.52
N GLY A 200 -30.41 15.40 16.57
CA GLY A 200 -31.42 16.02 15.70
C GLY A 200 -30.89 16.64 14.40
N LYS A 201 -29.56 16.59 14.16
CA LYS A 201 -28.85 17.13 12.99
C LYS A 201 -27.91 16.09 12.37
N VAL A 202 -28.37 14.84 12.32
CA VAL A 202 -27.60 13.71 11.82
C VAL A 202 -28.27 13.11 10.60
N LYS A 203 -27.55 13.04 9.49
CA LYS A 203 -27.97 12.31 8.30
C LYS A 203 -27.48 10.87 8.39
N ARG A 204 -28.36 9.89 8.20
CA ARG A 204 -28.03 8.46 8.31
C ARG A 204 -27.89 7.81 6.95
N VAL A 205 -26.82 7.05 6.76
CA VAL A 205 -26.52 6.31 5.54
C VAL A 205 -26.08 4.89 5.89
N ASP A 206 -26.67 3.90 5.25
CA ASP A 206 -26.24 2.50 5.38
C ASP A 206 -25.53 2.07 4.11
N VAL A 207 -24.24 1.73 4.22
CA VAL A 207 -23.43 1.25 3.09
C VAL A 207 -23.03 -0.22 3.25
N ARG A 208 -23.57 -0.95 4.23
CA ARG A 208 -23.21 -2.35 4.49
C ARG A 208 -23.54 -3.26 3.32
N HIS A 209 -24.57 -2.93 2.55
CA HIS A 209 -25.00 -3.71 1.39
C HIS A 209 -24.16 -3.48 0.13
N LEU A 210 -23.20 -2.54 0.16
CA LEU A 210 -22.45 -2.10 -1.01
C LEU A 210 -21.07 -2.74 -1.09
N GLU A 211 -20.70 -3.16 -2.30
CA GLU A 211 -19.37 -3.71 -2.62
C GLU A 211 -18.36 -2.59 -2.93
N MET A 212 -17.08 -2.82 -2.68
CA MET A 212 -16.05 -1.81 -2.98
C MET A 212 -16.02 -1.46 -4.48
N PRO A 213 -15.90 -0.18 -4.87
CA PRO A 213 -15.64 1.03 -4.05
C PRO A 213 -16.90 1.86 -3.68
N GLN A 214 -18.09 1.31 -3.86
CA GLN A 214 -19.36 2.04 -3.74
C GLN A 214 -19.59 2.72 -2.37
N PRO A 215 -19.24 2.09 -1.21
CA PRO A 215 -19.36 2.77 0.08
C PRO A 215 -18.64 4.12 0.14
N MET A 216 -17.43 4.18 -0.40
CA MET A 216 -16.59 5.38 -0.37
C MET A 216 -17.22 6.51 -1.19
N ILE A 217 -17.72 6.20 -2.39
CA ILE A 217 -18.32 7.21 -3.29
C ILE A 217 -19.57 7.81 -2.66
N ILE A 218 -20.44 6.97 -2.08
CA ILE A 218 -21.66 7.45 -1.43
C ILE A 218 -21.32 8.30 -0.21
N ILE A 219 -20.40 7.85 0.66
CA ILE A 219 -20.05 8.62 1.86
C ILE A 219 -19.48 9.99 1.48
N LEU A 220 -18.54 10.05 0.53
CA LEU A 220 -17.94 11.31 0.10
C LEU A 220 -18.95 12.23 -0.58
N GLY A 221 -19.84 11.69 -1.41
CA GLY A 221 -20.91 12.48 -2.04
C GLY A 221 -21.90 13.04 -1.00
N GLU A 222 -22.28 12.23 -0.02
CA GLU A 222 -23.18 12.66 1.06
C GLU A 222 -22.55 13.74 1.96
N LEU A 223 -21.23 13.69 2.14
CA LEU A 223 -20.47 14.72 2.87
C LEU A 223 -20.35 16.04 2.10
N GLU A 224 -20.33 16.01 0.76
CA GLU A 224 -20.26 17.20 -0.08
C GLU A 224 -21.55 18.04 0.01
N TYR A 225 -22.70 17.39 0.21
CA TYR A 225 -24.00 18.03 0.37
C TYR A 225 -24.42 18.18 1.84
N LEU A 226 -23.56 17.82 2.79
CA LEU A 226 -23.88 17.91 4.21
C LEU A 226 -23.86 19.38 4.68
N PRO A 227 -24.95 19.91 5.26
CA PRO A 227 -24.99 21.28 5.77
C PRO A 227 -23.97 21.51 6.89
N ALA A 228 -23.45 22.74 6.98
CA ALA A 228 -22.52 23.11 8.05
C ALA A 228 -23.16 22.95 9.43
N GLY A 229 -22.53 22.15 10.30
CA GLY A 229 -23.03 21.84 11.64
C GLY A 229 -23.96 20.62 11.72
N GLU A 230 -24.06 19.82 10.65
CA GLU A 230 -24.65 18.48 10.66
C GLU A 230 -23.55 17.40 10.65
N ALA A 231 -23.92 16.18 11.06
CA ALA A 231 -23.05 15.02 11.05
C ALA A 231 -23.62 13.90 10.17
N LEU A 232 -22.75 13.14 9.52
CA LEU A 232 -23.09 11.96 8.74
C LEU A 232 -22.85 10.70 9.57
N TYR A 233 -23.92 9.98 9.89
CA TYR A 233 -23.87 8.69 10.53
C TYR A 233 -23.90 7.58 9.49
N VAL A 234 -22.83 6.80 9.42
CA VAL A 234 -22.64 5.75 8.43
C VAL A 234 -22.61 4.39 9.11
N ALA A 235 -23.48 3.48 8.71
CA ALA A 235 -23.38 2.07 9.05
C ALA A 235 -22.49 1.35 8.03
N HIS A 236 -21.41 0.73 8.49
CA HIS A 236 -20.41 0.06 7.66
C HIS A 236 -20.11 -1.36 8.17
N LYS A 237 -19.64 -2.24 7.29
CA LYS A 237 -19.27 -3.63 7.65
C LYS A 237 -17.95 -3.75 8.43
N ARG A 238 -17.06 -2.78 8.28
CA ARG A 238 -15.68 -2.76 8.82
C ARG A 238 -15.14 -1.34 8.76
N VAL A 239 -14.10 -1.00 9.51
CA VAL A 239 -13.50 0.34 9.43
C VAL A 239 -12.93 0.59 8.03
N PRO A 240 -13.38 1.63 7.29
CA PRO A 240 -12.89 1.93 5.95
C PRO A 240 -11.55 2.67 6.02
N GLN A 241 -10.45 1.94 6.17
CA GLN A 241 -9.09 2.50 6.35
C GLN A 241 -8.65 3.44 5.23
N PHE A 242 -9.11 3.25 3.99
CA PHE A 242 -8.79 4.14 2.86
C PHE A 242 -9.61 5.43 2.83
N LEU A 243 -10.74 5.47 3.56
CA LEU A 243 -11.62 6.63 3.62
C LEU A 243 -11.12 7.63 4.67
N LEU A 244 -10.57 7.16 5.80
CA LEU A 244 -10.17 8.03 6.91
C LEU A 244 -9.17 9.14 6.49
N PRO A 245 -8.08 8.84 5.75
CA PRO A 245 -7.15 9.89 5.32
C PRO A 245 -7.82 10.94 4.41
N GLN A 246 -8.76 10.49 3.57
CA GLN A 246 -9.49 11.37 2.66
C GLN A 246 -10.52 12.27 3.37
N LEU A 247 -10.97 11.88 4.56
CA LEU A 247 -11.85 12.69 5.40
C LEU A 247 -11.03 13.74 6.14
N GLU A 248 -9.88 13.34 6.68
CA GLU A 248 -8.93 14.23 7.35
C GLU A 248 -8.38 15.31 6.42
N GLU A 249 -7.98 14.96 5.20
CA GLU A 249 -7.55 15.93 4.16
C GLU A 249 -8.61 16.98 3.84
N ARG A 250 -9.90 16.62 3.99
CA ARG A 250 -11.04 17.51 3.75
C ARG A 250 -11.48 18.25 5.03
N GLY A 251 -10.79 18.02 6.14
CA GLY A 251 -11.03 18.64 7.44
C GLY A 251 -12.26 18.07 8.17
N PHE A 252 -12.62 16.82 7.91
CA PHE A 252 -13.68 16.13 8.65
C PHE A 252 -13.08 15.31 9.79
N GLU A 253 -13.72 15.38 10.95
CA GLU A 253 -13.48 14.50 12.08
C GLU A 253 -14.36 13.24 11.97
N VAL A 254 -13.86 12.11 12.44
CA VAL A 254 -14.57 10.83 12.41
C VAL A 254 -14.55 10.19 13.79
N ALA A 255 -15.73 9.97 14.37
CA ALA A 255 -15.90 9.10 15.52
C ALA A 255 -16.31 7.70 15.05
N ILE A 256 -15.62 6.68 15.54
CA ILE A 256 -15.82 5.28 15.14
C ILE A 256 -16.35 4.50 16.34
N ASN A 257 -17.39 3.70 16.11
CA ASN A 257 -17.94 2.78 17.10
C ASN A 257 -18.02 1.37 16.50
N GLU A 258 -17.17 0.47 16.98
CA GLU A 258 -17.13 -0.93 16.56
C GLU A 258 -18.04 -1.76 17.48
N VAL A 259 -19.17 -2.22 16.94
CA VAL A 259 -20.17 -2.99 17.71
C VAL A 259 -19.96 -4.50 17.53
N GLY A 260 -19.33 -4.91 16.43
CA GLY A 260 -19.00 -6.31 16.20
C GLY A 260 -18.11 -6.55 14.97
N PRO A 261 -17.78 -7.82 14.68
CA PRO A 261 -16.80 -8.19 13.64
C PRO A 261 -17.20 -7.80 12.21
N ASN A 262 -18.49 -7.52 11.97
CA ASN A 262 -19.01 -7.06 10.68
C ASN A 262 -19.92 -5.82 10.83
N GLU A 263 -19.80 -5.10 11.93
CA GLU A 263 -20.69 -3.99 12.26
C GLU A 263 -19.94 -2.85 12.93
N VAL A 264 -19.77 -1.78 12.15
CA VAL A 264 -19.07 -0.57 12.54
C VAL A 264 -19.96 0.62 12.21
N TYR A 265 -20.06 1.55 13.14
CA TYR A 265 -20.72 2.83 12.94
C TYR A 265 -19.67 3.93 12.89
N LEU A 266 -19.81 4.83 11.92
CA LEU A 266 -18.96 6.01 11.77
C LEU A 266 -19.84 7.23 11.92
N LEU A 267 -19.36 8.23 12.63
CA LEU A 267 -19.98 9.54 12.70
C LEU A 267 -18.97 10.54 12.19
N ILE A 268 -19.24 11.11 11.03
CA ILE A 268 -18.36 12.03 10.32
C ILE A 268 -18.93 13.44 10.44
N TYR A 269 -18.13 14.39 10.89
CA TYR A 269 -18.56 15.77 11.11
C TYR A 269 -17.42 16.75 10.84
N LYS A 270 -17.73 18.05 10.83
CA LYS A 270 -16.78 19.14 10.59
C LYS A 270 -16.74 20.09 11.79
#